data_AF-A0A445EBM6-F1
#
_entry.id   AF-A0A445EBM6-F1
#
_cell.length_a   1.000
_cell.length_b   1.000
_cell.length_c   1.000
_cell.angle_alpha   90.00
_cell.angle_beta   90.00
_cell.angle_gamma   90.00
#
_symmetry.space_group_name_H-M   'P 1'
#
loop_
_entity.id
_entity.type
_entity.pdbx_description
1 polymer ?
#
loop_
_entity_poly.entity_id
_entity_poly.type
_entity_poly.pdbx_seq_one_letter_code
_entity_poly.pdbx_strand_id
1 'polypeptide(L)'
;MEVEQAKPKPTPKRFVKNQIPDSILNDAALNAAISVLPHNYNFEVHKCVWRVLSTGAKRVALQFPEGLLMYSLPLSDILTAFAAVDRCYVLGDVTYGACCVDDFSAAALSADLLIHYGHSCLVPIDSTTIPCLYVFVDIKIDVSHLVDTFKLNLKSRSQNLVLAGTIQFASAIRAAKPELEKSGFRVLVPQSKPLSAGEVLGCTAPKVSLMGSFSENPENSVLVFVADGRFHLEAIMIANPGIKAFRYDPYIGRLFLEEYDHVGMKESRKGAILRAREEARNWGVVLGTLGRQGNPKILERLEKNMKEKGFLYTVFLMSEISPARIALFEDSVDAWIQIACPRLSIDWGDAFGKPVLNPFEAEIALGVIPGWWEKKKNVLVAKVQEGCEDGGVSCQKSGDSSCECSCGEDENGNGKSDFGGEYPMDYYSQDGGEWNSSYVKKSSRPVGTLGRVLDHLKNTKGFSRNRLKYLVLDEADRLLNEDFEESLNEIIRLIPRERRTFMFSATMTKKVQKLQRVCLRNPVKIEAASKYSTVDTLK
;
A
#
# COMPACT_ATOMS: atom_id res chain seq x y z
N MET A 1 38.17 -49.62 -17.48
CA MET A 1 38.07 -48.28 -16.87
C MET A 1 36.59 -48.02 -16.63
N GLU A 2 36.13 -48.39 -15.44
CA GLU A 2 34.74 -48.15 -15.02
C GLU A 2 34.57 -46.68 -14.65
N VAL A 3 33.46 -46.10 -15.09
CA VAL A 3 33.10 -44.71 -14.82
C VAL A 3 32.42 -44.65 -13.45
N GLU A 4 33.12 -44.16 -12.43
CA GLU A 4 32.54 -43.87 -11.12
C GLU A 4 31.47 -42.78 -11.24
N GLN A 5 30.22 -43.13 -10.96
CA GLN A 5 29.14 -42.16 -10.80
C GLN A 5 29.33 -41.38 -9.49
N ALA A 6 29.46 -40.06 -9.60
CA ALA A 6 29.59 -39.16 -8.46
C ALA A 6 28.34 -39.22 -7.57
N LYS A 7 28.53 -39.56 -6.28
CA LYS A 7 27.47 -39.54 -5.27
C LYS A 7 26.86 -38.14 -5.14
N PRO A 8 25.52 -38.01 -5.02
CA PRO A 8 24.88 -36.72 -4.85
C PRO A 8 25.32 -36.09 -3.52
N LYS A 9 25.76 -34.83 -3.56
CA LYS A 9 26.07 -34.05 -2.37
C LYS A 9 24.81 -34.00 -1.47
N PRO A 10 24.93 -34.22 -0.15
CA PRO A 10 23.79 -34.13 0.74
C PRO A 10 23.24 -32.70 0.67
N THR A 11 21.95 -32.59 0.38
CA THR A 11 21.20 -31.34 0.50
C THR A 11 21.41 -30.82 1.93
N PRO A 12 21.76 -29.54 2.12
CA PRO A 12 21.94 -29.00 3.46
C PRO A 12 20.62 -29.16 4.20
N LYS A 13 20.61 -29.95 5.27
CA LYS A 13 19.47 -30.05 6.18
C LYS A 13 19.18 -28.63 6.65
N ARG A 14 18.03 -28.10 6.25
CA ARG A 14 17.50 -26.82 6.72
C ARG A 14 17.28 -27.00 8.22
N PHE A 15 18.24 -26.57 9.05
CA PHE A 15 18.08 -26.59 10.51
C PHE A 15 16.88 -25.69 10.85
N VAL A 16 15.73 -26.30 11.13
CA VAL A 16 14.54 -25.60 11.61
C VAL A 16 14.76 -25.31 13.08
N LYS A 17 15.49 -24.23 13.37
CA LYS A 17 15.80 -23.77 14.73
C LYS A 17 14.57 -23.28 15.53
N ASN A 18 13.37 -23.41 14.95
CA ASN A 18 12.13 -22.76 15.41
C ASN A 18 10.98 -23.75 15.69
N GLN A 19 11.23 -25.05 15.82
CA GLN A 19 10.19 -25.96 16.30
C GLN A 19 9.99 -25.75 17.82
N ILE A 20 8.73 -25.61 18.21
CA ILE A 20 8.33 -25.56 19.62
C ILE A 20 8.63 -26.93 20.22
N PRO A 21 9.36 -27.03 21.35
CA PRO A 21 9.64 -28.30 21.98
C PRO A 21 8.39 -29.09 22.36
N ASP A 22 8.45 -30.42 22.23
CA ASP A 22 7.37 -31.33 22.63
C ASP A 22 7.04 -31.22 24.12
N SER A 23 8.01 -30.83 24.95
CA SER A 23 7.81 -30.57 26.38
C SER A 23 6.86 -29.41 26.65
N ILE A 24 6.75 -28.44 25.73
CA ILE A 24 5.79 -27.33 25.82
C ILE A 24 4.46 -27.73 25.19
N LEU A 25 4.50 -28.37 24.01
CA LEU A 25 3.28 -28.77 23.28
C LEU A 25 2.42 -29.76 24.08
N ASN A 26 3.05 -30.72 24.75
CA ASN A 26 2.37 -31.79 25.47
C ASN A 26 2.29 -31.56 26.98
N ASP A 27 2.60 -30.36 27.48
CA ASP A 27 2.44 -30.02 28.89
C ASP A 27 0.94 -29.99 29.26
N ALA A 28 0.52 -30.95 30.11
CA ALA A 28 -0.86 -31.10 30.51
C ALA A 28 -1.40 -29.90 31.32
N ALA A 29 -0.57 -29.28 32.16
CA ALA A 29 -0.97 -28.14 32.98
C ALA A 29 -1.10 -26.88 32.13
N LEU A 30 -0.16 -26.65 31.21
CA LEU A 30 -0.24 -25.55 30.25
C LEU A 30 -1.48 -25.69 29.36
N ASN A 31 -1.73 -26.89 28.82
CA ASN A 31 -2.90 -27.15 27.97
C ASN A 31 -4.23 -26.97 28.73
N ALA A 32 -4.28 -27.34 30.01
CA ALA A 32 -5.44 -27.07 30.86
C ALA A 32 -5.65 -25.56 31.06
N ALA A 33 -4.60 -24.78 31.29
CA ALA A 33 -4.70 -23.32 31.41
C ALA A 33 -5.15 -22.66 30.10
N ILE A 34 -4.63 -23.12 28.96
CA ILE A 34 -5.03 -22.64 27.62
C ILE A 34 -6.52 -22.89 27.35
N SER A 35 -7.10 -23.97 27.90
CA SER A 35 -8.51 -24.34 27.65
C SER A 35 -9.54 -23.32 28.17
N VAL A 36 -9.12 -22.36 29.02
CA VAL A 36 -9.95 -21.23 29.46
C VAL A 36 -10.18 -20.22 28.34
N LEU A 37 -9.25 -20.14 27.37
CA LEU A 37 -9.37 -19.28 26.20
C LEU A 37 -10.37 -19.87 25.19
N PRO A 38 -11.07 -19.02 24.40
CA PRO A 38 -12.03 -19.51 23.43
C PRO A 38 -11.36 -20.41 22.36
N HIS A 39 -11.83 -21.64 22.24
CA HIS A 39 -11.24 -22.70 21.40
C HIS A 39 -11.19 -22.37 19.90
N ASN A 40 -12.05 -21.46 19.44
CA ASN A 40 -12.08 -21.00 18.06
C ASN A 40 -11.06 -19.90 17.77
N TYR A 41 -10.41 -19.31 18.79
CA TYR A 41 -9.35 -18.30 18.63
C TYR A 41 -7.99 -18.93 18.86
N ASN A 42 -7.06 -18.74 17.94
CA ASN A 42 -5.70 -19.24 18.08
C ASN A 42 -4.74 -18.14 18.56
N PHE A 43 -4.56 -18.03 19.87
CA PHE A 43 -3.60 -17.11 20.50
C PHE A 43 -2.13 -17.57 20.41
N GLU A 44 -1.84 -18.69 19.73
CA GLU A 44 -0.49 -19.24 19.58
C GLU A 44 0.28 -19.32 20.93
N VAL A 45 -0.40 -19.71 22.01
CA VAL A 45 0.14 -19.62 23.38
C VAL A 45 1.44 -20.41 23.54
N HIS A 46 1.52 -21.63 23.00
CA HIS A 46 2.76 -22.43 23.03
C HIS A 46 3.93 -21.70 22.36
N LYS A 47 3.68 -20.98 21.27
CA LYS A 47 4.71 -20.18 20.59
C LYS A 47 5.12 -18.99 21.43
N CYS A 48 4.18 -18.34 22.11
CA CYS A 48 4.47 -17.23 23.03
C CYS A 48 5.36 -17.70 24.18
N VAL A 49 4.99 -18.79 24.86
CA VAL A 49 5.77 -19.41 25.94
C VAL A 49 7.18 -19.78 25.46
N TRP A 50 7.27 -20.48 24.31
CA TRP A 50 8.57 -20.82 23.73
C TRP A 50 9.41 -19.59 23.37
N ARG A 51 8.79 -18.54 22.84
CA ARG A 51 9.50 -17.32 22.47
C ARG A 51 10.08 -16.63 23.69
N VAL A 52 9.32 -16.53 24.77
CA VAL A 52 9.79 -15.96 26.04
C VAL A 52 10.96 -16.78 26.59
N LEU A 53 10.81 -18.11 26.70
CA LEU A 53 11.85 -19.00 27.22
C LEU A 53 13.14 -18.97 26.37
N SER A 54 13.00 -19.05 25.05
CA SER A 54 14.14 -19.08 24.12
C SER A 54 14.90 -17.75 24.04
N THR A 55 14.24 -16.63 24.35
CA THR A 55 14.88 -15.31 24.41
C THR A 55 15.39 -14.95 25.80
N GLY A 56 15.01 -15.72 26.83
CA GLY A 56 15.30 -15.41 28.23
C GLY A 56 14.60 -14.15 28.72
N ALA A 57 13.50 -13.75 28.08
CA ALA A 57 12.74 -12.56 28.45
C ALA A 57 12.11 -12.72 29.84
N LYS A 58 12.31 -11.73 30.70
CA LYS A 58 11.79 -11.69 32.09
C LYS A 58 10.68 -10.68 32.27
N ARG A 59 10.67 -9.63 31.45
CA ARG A 59 9.69 -8.56 31.44
C ARG A 59 8.98 -8.57 30.10
N VAL A 60 7.69 -8.91 30.08
CA VAL A 60 6.93 -9.05 28.84
C VAL A 60 5.79 -8.04 28.81
N ALA A 61 5.69 -7.27 27.73
CA ALA A 61 4.56 -6.39 27.48
C ALA A 61 3.56 -7.07 26.53
N LEU A 62 2.27 -6.97 26.83
CA LEU A 62 1.19 -7.51 26.02
C LEU A 62 0.33 -6.37 25.49
N GLN A 63 0.08 -6.36 24.19
CA GLN A 63 -0.76 -5.37 23.53
C GLN A 63 -1.87 -6.08 22.75
N PHE A 64 -3.10 -5.58 22.90
CA PHE A 64 -4.30 -6.17 22.30
C PHE A 64 -5.17 -5.09 21.65
N PRO A 65 -5.88 -5.39 20.55
CA PRO A 65 -7.04 -4.62 20.16
C PRO A 65 -8.16 -4.76 21.19
N GLU A 66 -9.08 -3.80 21.20
CA GLU A 66 -10.19 -3.68 22.15
C GLU A 66 -10.93 -5.02 22.37
N GLY A 67 -11.34 -5.68 21.28
CA GLY A 67 -12.11 -6.94 21.34
C GLY A 67 -11.33 -8.15 21.87
N LEU A 68 -10.01 -8.06 22.03
CA LEU A 68 -9.16 -9.12 22.58
C LEU A 68 -8.57 -8.76 23.95
N LEU A 69 -8.72 -7.51 24.41
CA LEU A 69 -8.12 -7.02 25.65
C LEU A 69 -8.60 -7.81 26.88
N MET A 70 -9.84 -8.31 26.84
CA MET A 70 -10.40 -9.17 27.90
C MET A 70 -9.60 -10.47 28.13
N TYR A 71 -8.84 -10.95 27.14
CA TYR A 71 -8.00 -12.15 27.25
C TYR A 71 -6.59 -11.86 27.80
N SER A 72 -6.26 -10.60 28.04
CA SER A 72 -4.94 -10.18 28.52
C SER A 72 -4.57 -10.77 29.88
N LEU A 73 -5.51 -10.82 30.83
CA LEU A 73 -5.24 -11.32 32.18
C LEU A 73 -4.97 -12.83 32.20
N PRO A 74 -5.81 -13.70 31.59
CA PRO A 74 -5.48 -15.13 31.48
C PRO A 74 -4.14 -15.38 30.77
N LEU A 75 -3.84 -14.64 29.70
CA LEU A 75 -2.58 -14.78 28.98
C LEU A 75 -1.37 -14.34 29.82
N SER A 76 -1.51 -13.26 30.58
CA SER A 76 -0.51 -12.79 31.54
C SER A 76 -0.22 -13.85 32.61
N ASP A 77 -1.25 -14.46 33.18
CA ASP A 77 -1.12 -15.51 34.19
C ASP A 77 -0.42 -16.75 33.60
N ILE A 78 -0.79 -17.17 32.39
CA ILE A 78 -0.15 -18.29 31.69
C ILE A 78 1.33 -18.01 31.46
N LEU A 79 1.70 -16.83 30.94
CA LEU A 79 3.10 -16.50 30.69
C LEU A 79 3.92 -16.43 31.98
N THR A 80 3.34 -15.90 33.05
CA THR A 80 3.97 -15.83 34.37
C THR A 80 4.21 -17.23 34.96
N ALA A 81 3.20 -18.11 34.88
CA ALA A 81 3.28 -19.47 35.43
C ALA A 81 4.19 -20.41 34.62
N PHE A 82 4.16 -20.33 33.28
CA PHE A 82 4.76 -21.34 32.41
C PHE A 82 6.00 -20.86 31.62
N ALA A 83 6.30 -19.55 31.59
CA ALA A 83 7.40 -19.00 30.80
C ALA A 83 8.49 -18.28 31.63
N ALA A 84 8.50 -18.48 32.95
CA ALA A 84 9.48 -17.88 33.87
C ALA A 84 9.60 -16.35 33.74
N VAL A 85 8.47 -15.69 33.48
CA VAL A 85 8.32 -14.23 33.41
C VAL A 85 8.21 -13.69 34.83
N ASP A 86 9.03 -12.70 35.18
CA ASP A 86 9.01 -12.07 36.49
C ASP A 86 7.92 -10.98 36.56
N ARG A 87 7.69 -10.27 35.44
CA ARG A 87 6.66 -9.23 35.32
C ARG A 87 6.04 -9.23 33.94
N CYS A 88 4.71 -9.24 33.90
CA CYS A 88 3.93 -9.06 32.69
C CYS A 88 3.20 -7.70 32.75
N TYR A 89 3.28 -6.91 31.69
CA TYR A 89 2.61 -5.62 31.56
C TYR A 89 1.49 -5.74 30.53
N VAL A 90 0.26 -5.36 30.89
CA VAL A 90 -0.83 -5.21 29.93
C VAL A 90 -0.88 -3.75 29.50
N LEU A 91 -0.63 -3.49 28.22
CA LEU A 91 -0.79 -2.16 27.63
C LEU A 91 -2.29 -1.93 27.38
N GLY A 92 -2.90 -1.10 28.22
CA GLY A 92 -4.35 -0.87 28.23
C GLY A 92 -4.86 0.21 27.27
N ASP A 93 -3.96 0.88 26.55
CA ASP A 93 -4.33 1.90 25.56
C ASP A 93 -4.91 1.28 24.29
N VAL A 94 -5.70 2.08 23.57
CA VAL A 94 -6.37 1.65 22.34
C VAL A 94 -5.38 1.19 21.27
N THR A 95 -5.64 0.03 20.67
CA THR A 95 -4.85 -0.51 19.57
C THR A 95 -5.77 -0.82 18.39
N TYR A 96 -5.83 0.10 17.42
CA TYR A 96 -6.70 -0.04 16.23
C TYR A 96 -6.11 -0.95 15.14
N GLY A 97 -4.81 -1.22 15.18
CA GLY A 97 -4.12 -1.94 14.11
C GLY A 97 -2.64 -2.14 14.40
N ALA A 98 -1.96 -2.82 13.49
CA ALA A 98 -0.50 -2.99 13.54
C ALA A 98 0.29 -1.70 13.34
N CYS A 99 -0.36 -0.59 12.94
CA CYS A 99 0.25 0.74 12.96
C CYS A 99 0.31 1.33 14.38
N CYS A 100 -0.39 0.77 15.36
CA CYS A 100 -0.42 1.23 16.75
C CYS A 100 0.54 0.46 17.67
N VAL A 101 1.54 -0.23 17.12
CA VAL A 101 2.50 -1.00 17.94
C VAL A 101 3.16 -0.07 18.94
N ASP A 102 2.99 -0.37 20.24
CA ASP A 102 3.48 0.48 21.33
C ASP A 102 4.78 -0.08 21.92
N ASP A 103 5.81 -0.05 21.10
CA ASP A 103 7.15 -0.44 21.49
C ASP A 103 7.88 0.64 22.32
N PHE A 104 7.43 1.90 22.24
CA PHE A 104 7.99 2.99 23.04
C PHE A 104 7.64 2.86 24.53
N SER A 105 6.36 2.63 24.87
CA SER A 105 5.97 2.42 26.28
C SER A 105 6.59 1.14 26.83
N ALA A 106 6.62 0.07 26.03
CA ALA A 106 7.24 -1.18 26.42
C ALA A 106 8.76 -1.01 26.67
N ALA A 107 9.46 -0.23 25.84
CA ALA A 107 10.86 0.13 26.06
C ALA A 107 11.05 0.95 27.35
N ALA A 108 10.19 1.95 27.60
CA ALA A 108 10.23 2.76 28.82
C ALA A 108 10.01 1.92 30.09
N LEU A 109 9.19 0.88 30.01
CA LEU A 109 9.01 -0.14 31.04
C LEU A 109 10.12 -1.18 31.08
N SER A 110 11.19 -1.01 30.31
CA SER A 110 12.31 -1.97 30.16
C SER A 110 11.81 -3.39 29.94
N ALA A 111 10.77 -3.57 29.12
CA ALA A 111 10.32 -4.88 28.70
C ALA A 111 11.34 -5.49 27.73
N ASP A 112 11.59 -6.78 27.88
CA ASP A 112 12.51 -7.55 27.03
C ASP A 112 11.83 -8.01 25.72
N LEU A 113 10.49 -8.15 25.77
CA LEU A 113 9.67 -8.62 24.65
C LEU A 113 8.30 -7.96 24.67
N LEU A 114 7.87 -7.42 23.52
CA LEU A 114 6.48 -7.05 23.25
C LEU A 114 5.77 -8.19 22.51
N ILE A 115 4.60 -8.60 22.97
CA ILE A 115 3.71 -9.51 22.23
C ILE A 115 2.48 -8.70 21.78
N HIS A 116 2.35 -8.53 20.47
CA HIS A 116 1.27 -7.78 19.83
C HIS A 116 0.26 -8.73 19.21
N TYR A 117 -0.96 -8.74 19.72
CA TYR A 117 -2.03 -9.63 19.28
C TYR A 117 -2.96 -9.00 18.24
N GLY A 118 -3.57 -9.82 17.39
CA GLY A 118 -4.72 -9.48 16.55
C GLY A 118 -4.41 -8.85 15.19
N HIS A 119 -3.15 -8.49 14.90
CA HIS A 119 -2.79 -7.80 13.66
C HIS A 119 -1.56 -8.39 12.98
N SER A 120 -1.47 -8.24 11.65
CA SER A 120 -0.31 -8.64 10.85
C SER A 120 0.90 -7.73 11.07
N CYS A 121 2.11 -8.19 10.73
CA CYS A 121 3.35 -7.42 10.93
C CYS A 121 3.48 -6.25 9.91
N LEU A 122 2.69 -5.21 10.07
CA LEU A 122 2.75 -4.02 9.22
C LEU A 122 4.02 -3.20 9.47
N VAL A 123 4.39 -3.07 10.75
CA VAL A 123 5.66 -2.48 11.19
C VAL A 123 6.71 -3.60 11.24
N PRO A 124 7.79 -3.52 10.45
CA PRO A 124 8.85 -4.52 10.48
C PRO A 124 9.43 -4.67 11.89
N ILE A 125 9.69 -5.91 12.31
CA ILE A 125 10.26 -6.22 13.64
C ILE A 125 11.64 -5.55 13.81
N ASP A 126 12.39 -5.35 12.73
CA ASP A 126 13.68 -4.66 12.76
C ASP A 126 13.55 -3.13 12.97
N SER A 127 12.33 -2.59 12.95
CA SER A 127 12.04 -1.18 13.16
C SER A 127 11.50 -0.88 14.56
N THR A 128 11.16 -1.91 15.35
CA THR A 128 10.73 -1.74 16.74
C THR A 128 11.93 -1.53 17.66
N THR A 129 11.76 -0.72 18.71
CA THR A 129 12.80 -0.39 19.70
C THR A 129 13.17 -1.58 20.57
N ILE A 130 12.23 -2.48 20.81
CA ILE A 130 12.42 -3.76 21.50
C ILE A 130 11.96 -4.93 20.62
N PRO A 131 12.41 -6.17 20.88
CA PRO A 131 11.91 -7.34 20.18
C PRO A 131 10.39 -7.44 20.25
N CYS A 132 9.74 -7.60 19.10
CA CYS A 132 8.29 -7.72 18.99
C CYS A 132 7.90 -9.09 18.40
N LEU A 133 6.95 -9.77 19.04
CA LEU A 133 6.29 -10.97 18.56
C LEU A 133 4.85 -10.63 18.15
N TYR A 134 4.54 -10.77 16.86
CA TYR A 134 3.17 -10.65 16.38
C TYR A 134 2.45 -12.00 16.46
N VAL A 135 1.22 -11.97 16.97
CA VAL A 135 0.28 -13.09 16.98
C VAL A 135 -1.01 -12.64 16.30
N PHE A 136 -1.35 -13.26 15.17
CA PHE A 136 -2.46 -12.76 14.34
C PHE A 136 -3.84 -13.07 14.91
N VAL A 137 -3.92 -14.08 15.78
CA VAL A 137 -5.17 -14.59 16.36
C VAL A 137 -6.12 -15.07 15.26
N ASP A 138 -5.79 -16.20 14.65
CA ASP A 138 -6.62 -16.86 13.64
C ASP A 138 -7.92 -17.36 14.28
N ILE A 139 -9.07 -17.00 13.69
CA ILE A 139 -10.39 -17.37 14.15
C ILE A 139 -10.95 -18.46 13.23
N LYS A 140 -11.21 -19.63 13.82
CA LYS A 140 -11.81 -20.76 13.12
C LYS A 140 -13.30 -20.50 12.89
N ILE A 141 -13.70 -20.66 11.64
CA ILE A 141 -15.09 -20.53 11.19
C ILE A 141 -15.48 -21.74 10.34
N ASP A 142 -16.78 -21.96 10.14
CA ASP A 142 -17.27 -23.03 9.26
C ASP A 142 -17.04 -22.67 7.78
N VAL A 143 -15.96 -23.21 7.22
CA VAL A 143 -15.59 -23.03 5.81
C VAL A 143 -16.59 -23.70 4.86
N SER A 144 -17.18 -24.82 5.26
CA SER A 144 -18.17 -25.50 4.44
C SER A 144 -19.43 -24.65 4.29
N HIS A 145 -19.92 -24.10 5.40
CA HIS A 145 -21.05 -23.17 5.39
C HIS A 145 -20.76 -21.91 4.56
N LEU A 146 -19.56 -21.34 4.69
CA LEU A 146 -19.11 -20.20 3.86
C LEU A 146 -19.21 -20.54 2.36
N VAL A 147 -18.63 -21.67 1.96
CA VAL A 147 -18.60 -22.12 0.56
C VAL A 147 -20.02 -22.41 0.05
N ASP A 148 -20.88 -23.05 0.85
CA ASP A 148 -22.24 -23.38 0.46
C ASP A 148 -23.13 -22.14 0.36
N THR A 149 -22.91 -21.16 1.24
CA THR A 149 -23.54 -19.83 1.12
C THR A 149 -23.21 -19.17 -0.21
N PHE A 150 -21.97 -19.30 -0.68
CA PHE A 150 -21.54 -18.72 -1.95
C PHE A 150 -22.17 -19.45 -3.14
N LYS A 151 -22.17 -20.79 -3.11
CA LYS A 151 -22.81 -21.62 -4.15
C LYS A 151 -24.29 -21.30 -4.28
N LEU A 152 -24.99 -21.13 -3.15
CA LEU A 152 -26.43 -20.86 -3.14
C LEU A 152 -26.75 -19.49 -3.74
N ASN A 153 -25.97 -18.46 -3.41
CA ASN A 153 -26.31 -17.07 -3.72
C ASN A 153 -25.63 -16.51 -5.00
N LEU A 154 -24.50 -17.07 -5.44
CA LEU A 154 -23.66 -16.47 -6.49
C LEU A 154 -23.54 -17.30 -7.79
N LYS A 155 -23.93 -18.58 -7.79
CA LYS A 155 -23.70 -19.52 -8.91
C LYS A 155 -24.29 -19.07 -10.26
N SER A 156 -25.36 -18.28 -10.27
CA SER A 156 -25.98 -17.74 -11.49
C SER A 156 -25.59 -16.30 -11.82
N ARG A 157 -24.81 -15.63 -10.96
CA ARG A 157 -24.60 -14.16 -11.00
C ARG A 157 -23.17 -13.74 -11.29
N SER A 158 -22.18 -14.62 -11.13
CA SER A 158 -20.77 -14.26 -11.34
C SER A 158 -19.88 -15.48 -11.57
N GLN A 159 -19.02 -15.42 -12.60
CA GLN A 159 -17.95 -16.41 -12.78
C GLN A 159 -16.64 -15.99 -12.08
N ASN A 160 -16.46 -14.69 -11.85
CA ASN A 160 -15.26 -14.08 -11.28
C ASN A 160 -15.51 -13.66 -9.83
N LEU A 161 -14.83 -14.29 -8.89
CA LEU A 161 -14.99 -14.04 -7.45
C LEU A 161 -13.70 -13.45 -6.87
N VAL A 162 -13.77 -12.28 -6.26
CA VAL A 162 -12.71 -11.72 -5.43
C VAL A 162 -13.01 -12.08 -3.99
N LEU A 163 -12.08 -12.77 -3.32
CA LEU A 163 -12.23 -13.18 -1.93
C LEU A 163 -11.18 -12.49 -1.06
N ALA A 164 -11.65 -11.71 -0.10
CA ALA A 164 -10.81 -10.95 0.84
C ALA A 164 -11.42 -10.97 2.25
N GLY A 165 -10.70 -10.45 3.23
CA GLY A 165 -11.16 -10.31 4.62
C GLY A 165 -10.09 -9.70 5.50
N THR A 166 -10.30 -9.78 6.82
CA THR A 166 -9.29 -9.38 7.81
C THR A 166 -8.31 -10.54 8.08
N ILE A 167 -7.18 -10.24 8.73
CA ILE A 167 -6.14 -11.23 8.99
C ILE A 167 -6.63 -12.42 9.83
N GLN A 168 -7.60 -12.21 10.72
CA GLN A 168 -8.15 -13.23 11.60
C GLN A 168 -8.85 -14.36 10.83
N PHE A 169 -9.36 -14.09 9.61
CA PHE A 169 -10.04 -15.09 8.78
C PHE A 169 -9.18 -15.59 7.61
N ALA A 170 -7.88 -15.29 7.60
CA ALA A 170 -6.99 -15.60 6.48
C ALA A 170 -6.88 -17.10 6.22
N SER A 171 -6.92 -17.95 7.25
CA SER A 171 -6.90 -19.42 7.06
C SER A 171 -8.18 -19.92 6.40
N ALA A 172 -9.33 -19.40 6.81
CA ALA A 172 -10.62 -19.75 6.21
C ALA A 172 -10.71 -19.32 4.74
N ILE A 173 -10.24 -18.11 4.40
CA ILE A 173 -10.17 -17.62 3.02
C ILE A 173 -9.30 -18.53 2.14
N ARG A 174 -8.13 -18.94 2.64
CA ARG A 174 -7.24 -19.86 1.92
C ARG A 174 -7.86 -21.25 1.74
N ALA A 175 -8.57 -21.75 2.75
CA ALA A 175 -9.26 -23.03 2.69
C ALA A 175 -10.48 -23.02 1.75
N ALA A 176 -11.22 -21.90 1.69
CA ALA A 176 -12.41 -21.75 0.86
C ALA A 176 -12.07 -21.70 -0.65
N LYS A 177 -10.92 -21.10 -1.00
CA LYS A 177 -10.49 -20.92 -2.39
C LYS A 177 -10.57 -22.20 -3.25
N PRO A 178 -9.88 -23.31 -2.90
CA PRO A 178 -9.91 -24.51 -3.74
C PRO A 178 -11.30 -25.14 -3.84
N GLU A 179 -12.13 -25.07 -2.79
CA GLU A 179 -13.49 -25.62 -2.81
C GLU A 179 -14.43 -24.80 -3.70
N LEU A 180 -14.24 -23.47 -3.73
CA LEU A 180 -14.94 -22.58 -4.66
C LEU A 180 -14.48 -22.80 -6.11
N GLU A 181 -13.18 -23.01 -6.34
CA GLU A 181 -12.64 -23.34 -7.66
C GLU A 181 -13.19 -24.67 -8.20
N LYS A 182 -13.28 -25.71 -7.36
CA LYS A 182 -13.94 -26.98 -7.71
C LYS A 182 -15.41 -26.82 -8.08
N SER A 183 -16.06 -25.81 -7.51
CA SER A 183 -17.47 -25.50 -7.76
C SER A 183 -17.70 -24.69 -9.04
N GLY A 184 -16.64 -24.37 -9.78
CA GLY A 184 -16.69 -23.65 -11.06
C GLY A 184 -16.47 -22.14 -10.97
N PHE A 185 -16.13 -21.60 -9.80
CA PHE A 185 -15.79 -20.18 -9.66
C PHE A 185 -14.33 -19.93 -10.01
N ARG A 186 -14.04 -18.79 -10.66
CA ARG A 186 -12.69 -18.28 -10.80
C ARG A 186 -12.37 -17.37 -9.62
N VAL A 187 -11.53 -17.83 -8.69
CA VAL A 187 -11.29 -17.13 -7.43
C VAL A 187 -9.98 -16.35 -7.43
N LEU A 188 -10.06 -15.03 -7.23
CA LEU A 188 -8.94 -14.15 -6.97
C LEU A 188 -8.86 -13.83 -5.48
N VAL A 189 -7.72 -14.12 -4.86
CA VAL A 189 -7.39 -13.69 -3.49
C VAL A 189 -6.32 -12.60 -3.61
N PRO A 190 -6.69 -11.31 -3.64
CA PRO A 190 -5.77 -10.22 -3.97
C PRO A 190 -4.77 -9.96 -2.85
N GLN A 191 -3.62 -9.35 -3.15
CA GLN A 191 -2.59 -9.06 -2.15
C GLN A 191 -1.98 -7.67 -2.36
N SER A 192 -2.05 -6.84 -1.32
CA SER A 192 -1.27 -5.61 -1.20
C SER A 192 -0.04 -5.85 -0.32
N LYS A 193 1.14 -5.96 -0.90
CA LYS A 193 2.37 -6.19 -0.11
C LYS A 193 2.64 -5.00 0.83
N PRO A 194 3.07 -5.24 2.08
CA PRO A 194 3.56 -6.52 2.64
C PRO A 194 2.49 -7.46 3.22
N LEU A 195 1.20 -7.12 3.15
CA LEU A 195 0.10 -7.89 3.74
C LEU A 195 -0.01 -9.29 3.16
N SER A 196 -0.67 -10.17 3.91
CA SER A 196 -1.02 -11.52 3.45
C SER A 196 -1.98 -11.46 2.26
N ALA A 197 -1.96 -12.50 1.41
CA ALA A 197 -2.98 -12.63 0.37
C ALA A 197 -4.38 -12.74 0.99
N GLY A 198 -5.32 -11.95 0.49
CA GLY A 198 -6.70 -11.83 0.97
C GLY A 198 -6.88 -10.81 2.08
N GLU A 199 -5.81 -10.31 2.67
CA GLU A 199 -5.86 -9.38 3.78
C GLU A 199 -6.07 -7.92 3.31
N VAL A 200 -6.98 -7.22 3.98
CA VAL A 200 -7.24 -5.79 3.78
C VAL A 200 -7.16 -5.05 5.09
N LEU A 201 -6.50 -3.88 5.08
CA LEU A 201 -6.46 -2.93 6.18
C LEU A 201 -7.32 -1.70 5.85
N GLY A 202 -7.78 -0.97 6.87
CA GLY A 202 -8.56 0.25 6.69
C GLY A 202 -7.86 1.32 5.84
N CYS A 203 -6.52 1.38 5.92
CA CYS A 203 -5.67 2.31 5.18
C CYS A 203 -4.99 1.69 3.95
N THR A 204 -5.17 0.40 3.67
CA THR A 204 -4.46 -0.29 2.59
C THR A 204 -5.31 -1.42 2.03
N ALA A 205 -5.80 -1.21 0.81
CA ALA A 205 -6.61 -2.17 0.07
C ALA A 205 -6.03 -2.41 -1.34
N PRO A 206 -6.17 -3.63 -1.89
CA PRO A 206 -5.72 -3.93 -3.24
C PRO A 206 -6.67 -3.32 -4.28
N LYS A 207 -6.10 -2.77 -5.35
CA LYS A 207 -6.84 -2.42 -6.58
C LYS A 207 -6.94 -3.66 -7.47
N VAL A 208 -8.15 -4.22 -7.60
CA VAL A 208 -8.44 -5.46 -8.35
C VAL A 208 -8.23 -5.28 -9.85
N SER A 209 -8.55 -4.09 -10.38
CA SER A 209 -8.39 -3.76 -11.82
C SER A 209 -6.95 -3.87 -12.32
N LEU A 210 -5.96 -3.77 -11.43
CA LEU A 210 -4.54 -3.88 -11.75
C LEU A 210 -4.02 -5.34 -11.71
N MET A 211 -4.89 -6.32 -11.42
CA MET A 211 -4.50 -7.71 -11.18
C MET A 211 -4.97 -8.65 -12.30
N GLY A 212 -4.16 -8.74 -13.36
CA GLY A 212 -4.22 -9.80 -14.37
C GLY A 212 -5.52 -9.87 -15.18
N SER A 213 -5.98 -11.10 -15.41
CA SER A 213 -7.05 -11.52 -16.31
C SER A 213 -8.49 -11.23 -15.84
N PHE A 214 -8.65 -10.42 -14.79
CA PHE A 214 -9.94 -9.88 -14.31
C PHE A 214 -10.20 -8.47 -14.87
N SER A 215 -9.23 -7.88 -15.59
CA SER A 215 -9.35 -6.58 -16.26
C SER A 215 -10.29 -6.59 -17.47
N GLU A 216 -10.57 -7.76 -18.06
CA GLU A 216 -11.34 -7.88 -19.29
C GLU A 216 -12.87 -7.82 -19.08
N ASN A 217 -13.39 -8.09 -17.88
CA ASN A 217 -14.83 -8.08 -17.58
C ASN A 217 -15.12 -7.72 -16.09
N PRO A 218 -14.98 -6.44 -15.70
CA PRO A 218 -15.21 -5.99 -14.32
C PRO A 218 -16.68 -6.14 -13.88
N GLU A 219 -17.64 -5.99 -14.80
CA GLU A 219 -19.08 -6.05 -14.50
C GLU A 219 -19.56 -7.44 -14.03
N ASN A 220 -18.82 -8.51 -14.35
CA ASN A 220 -19.12 -9.88 -13.94
C ASN A 220 -18.29 -10.33 -12.72
N SER A 221 -17.61 -9.39 -12.05
CA SER A 221 -16.80 -9.66 -10.87
C SER A 221 -17.56 -9.29 -9.59
N VAL A 222 -17.54 -10.20 -8.62
CA VAL A 222 -18.13 -9.97 -7.30
C VAL A 222 -17.04 -10.05 -6.25
N LEU A 223 -17.00 -9.09 -5.34
CA LEU A 223 -16.18 -9.11 -4.14
C LEU A 223 -16.99 -9.72 -3.00
N VAL A 224 -16.45 -10.74 -2.34
CA VAL A 224 -16.95 -11.19 -1.05
C VAL A 224 -15.87 -10.99 0.02
N PHE A 225 -16.27 -10.30 1.08
CA PHE A 225 -15.41 -9.93 2.20
C PHE A 225 -15.84 -10.70 3.45
N VAL A 226 -14.94 -11.50 4.01
CA VAL A 226 -15.19 -12.27 5.24
C VAL A 226 -14.83 -11.41 6.45
N ALA A 227 -15.84 -10.87 7.13
CA ALA A 227 -15.70 -10.07 8.34
C ALA A 227 -17.06 -9.84 9.03
N ASP A 228 -17.01 -9.51 10.31
CA ASP A 228 -18.12 -9.04 11.14
C ASP A 228 -18.35 -7.52 11.07
N GLY A 229 -17.33 -6.74 10.69
CA GLY A 229 -17.41 -5.28 10.56
C GLY A 229 -17.35 -4.77 9.11
N ARG A 230 -17.73 -3.48 8.93
CA ARG A 230 -17.71 -2.79 7.62
C ARG A 230 -16.42 -2.01 7.36
N PHE A 231 -15.71 -1.56 8.40
CA PHE A 231 -14.54 -0.67 8.27
C PHE A 231 -13.49 -1.13 7.23
N HIS A 232 -13.06 -2.40 7.32
CA HIS A 232 -12.08 -2.96 6.37
C HIS A 232 -12.67 -3.22 4.99
N LEU A 233 -13.94 -3.62 4.92
CA LEU A 233 -14.67 -3.81 3.68
C LEU A 233 -14.80 -2.49 2.90
N GLU A 234 -15.14 -1.40 3.58
CA GLU A 234 -15.25 -0.08 2.98
C GLU A 234 -13.92 0.37 2.36
N ALA A 235 -12.77 0.01 2.94
CA ALA A 235 -11.47 0.34 2.36
C ALA A 235 -11.28 -0.28 0.97
N ILE A 236 -11.66 -1.55 0.80
CA ILE A 236 -11.59 -2.22 -0.51
C ILE A 236 -12.69 -1.75 -1.45
N MET A 237 -13.86 -1.35 -0.96
CA MET A 237 -14.91 -0.73 -1.78
C MET A 237 -14.46 0.63 -2.31
N ILE A 238 -13.90 1.50 -1.46
CA ILE A 238 -13.30 2.79 -1.86
C ILE A 238 -12.25 2.60 -2.94
N ALA A 239 -11.40 1.57 -2.82
CA ALA A 239 -10.37 1.28 -3.81
C ALA A 239 -10.93 0.66 -5.11
N ASN A 240 -12.15 0.12 -5.10
CA ASN A 240 -12.75 -0.62 -6.21
C ASN A 240 -14.25 -0.29 -6.39
N PRO A 241 -14.61 0.97 -6.71
CA PRO A 241 -16.01 1.44 -6.73
C PRO A 241 -16.91 0.73 -7.75
N GLY A 242 -16.34 0.09 -8.77
CA GLY A 242 -17.09 -0.62 -9.82
C GLY A 242 -17.38 -2.09 -9.53
N ILE A 243 -16.98 -2.62 -8.37
CA ILE A 243 -17.14 -4.05 -8.05
C ILE A 243 -18.24 -4.20 -6.99
N LYS A 244 -19.25 -5.03 -7.28
CA LYS A 244 -20.31 -5.35 -6.33
C LYS A 244 -19.72 -6.10 -5.13
N ALA A 245 -19.95 -5.59 -3.93
CA ALA A 245 -19.37 -6.12 -2.71
C ALA A 245 -20.40 -6.79 -1.80
N PHE A 246 -20.05 -7.94 -1.26
CA PHE A 246 -20.82 -8.63 -0.23
C PHE A 246 -19.97 -8.82 1.02
N ARG A 247 -20.59 -8.71 2.20
CA ARG A 247 -19.98 -9.09 3.47
C ARG A 247 -20.53 -10.43 3.91
N TYR A 248 -19.67 -11.42 4.14
CA TYR A 248 -20.05 -12.63 4.85
C TYR A 248 -19.68 -12.47 6.32
N ASP A 249 -20.69 -12.43 7.18
CA ASP A 249 -20.52 -12.45 8.62
C ASP A 249 -20.41 -13.91 9.10
N PRO A 250 -19.23 -14.34 9.61
CA PRO A 250 -19.01 -15.72 10.00
C PRO A 250 -19.70 -16.10 11.32
N TYR A 251 -20.11 -15.14 12.14
CA TYR A 251 -20.80 -15.41 13.40
C TYR A 251 -22.30 -15.59 13.18
N ILE A 252 -22.89 -14.78 12.30
CA ILE A 252 -24.31 -14.86 11.97
C ILE A 252 -24.55 -15.88 10.83
N GLY A 253 -23.53 -16.19 10.03
CA GLY A 253 -23.63 -17.08 8.88
C GLY A 253 -24.46 -16.47 7.75
N ARG A 254 -24.38 -15.16 7.54
CA ARG A 254 -25.19 -14.45 6.54
C ARG A 254 -24.32 -13.65 5.58
N LEU A 255 -24.76 -13.63 4.32
CA LEU A 255 -24.18 -12.82 3.25
C LEU A 255 -25.02 -11.56 3.07
N PHE A 256 -24.41 -10.40 3.27
CA PHE A 256 -25.02 -9.08 3.12
C PHE A 256 -24.52 -8.44 1.83
N LEU A 257 -25.43 -7.83 1.06
CA LEU A 257 -25.03 -6.92 -0.01
C LEU A 257 -24.67 -5.56 0.61
N GLU A 258 -23.49 -5.06 0.30
CA GLU A 258 -22.97 -3.83 0.88
C GLU A 258 -22.70 -2.81 -0.22
N GLU A 259 -23.12 -1.57 0.02
CA GLU A 259 -22.94 -0.44 -0.89
C GLU A 259 -22.18 0.67 -0.17
N TYR A 260 -21.41 1.46 -0.94
CA TYR A 260 -20.66 2.59 -0.43
C TYR A 260 -21.00 3.82 -1.27
N ASP A 261 -21.39 4.90 -0.60
CA ASP A 261 -21.72 6.14 -1.26
C ASP A 261 -20.45 6.91 -1.65
N HIS A 262 -19.87 6.52 -2.79
CA HIS A 262 -18.69 7.19 -3.32
C HIS A 262 -18.94 8.64 -3.70
N VAL A 263 -20.17 8.98 -4.13
CA VAL A 263 -20.54 10.32 -4.54
C VAL A 263 -20.63 11.20 -3.31
N GLY A 264 -21.44 10.82 -2.32
CA GLY A 264 -21.58 11.54 -1.06
C GLY A 264 -20.25 11.66 -0.31
N MET A 265 -19.44 10.60 -0.27
CA MET A 265 -18.09 10.68 0.31
C MET A 265 -17.23 11.74 -0.41
N LYS A 266 -17.12 11.69 -1.74
CA LYS A 266 -16.32 12.67 -2.51
C LYS A 266 -16.86 14.09 -2.37
N GLU A 267 -18.18 14.28 -2.32
CA GLU A 267 -18.83 15.57 -2.12
C GLU A 267 -18.55 16.13 -0.72
N SER A 268 -18.72 15.33 0.33
CA SER A 268 -18.37 15.70 1.71
C SER A 268 -16.88 16.10 1.81
N ARG A 269 -15.98 15.27 1.26
CA ARG A 269 -14.53 15.57 1.27
C ARG A 269 -14.18 16.83 0.49
N LYS A 270 -14.78 17.04 -0.69
CA LYS A 270 -14.63 18.28 -1.45
C LYS A 270 -15.12 19.49 -0.66
N GLY A 271 -16.28 19.39 -0.02
CA GLY A 271 -16.84 20.44 0.83
C GLY A 271 -15.91 20.81 1.99
N ALA A 272 -15.32 19.82 2.67
CA ALA A 272 -14.33 20.05 3.72
C ALA A 272 -13.10 20.79 3.21
N ILE A 273 -12.58 20.44 2.03
CA ILE A 273 -11.43 21.11 1.42
C ILE A 273 -11.73 22.55 1.05
N LEU A 274 -12.88 22.80 0.42
CA LEU A 274 -13.27 24.16 0.01
C LEU A 274 -13.50 25.06 1.22
N ARG A 275 -14.20 24.57 2.26
CA ARG A 275 -14.35 25.30 3.53
C ARG A 275 -13.00 25.64 4.14
N ALA A 276 -12.09 24.68 4.24
CA ALA A 276 -10.76 24.93 4.78
C ALA A 276 -9.96 25.94 3.93
N ARG A 277 -10.10 25.90 2.60
CA ARG A 277 -9.41 26.83 1.69
C ARG A 277 -9.95 28.27 1.78
N GLU A 278 -11.25 28.43 1.98
CA GLU A 278 -11.93 29.74 1.97
C GLU A 278 -11.99 30.40 3.36
N GLU A 279 -12.21 29.60 4.40
CA GLU A 279 -12.51 30.09 5.75
C GLU A 279 -11.29 30.08 6.68
N ALA A 280 -10.31 29.18 6.46
CA ALA A 280 -9.27 28.95 7.45
C ALA A 280 -8.15 29.99 7.43
N ARG A 281 -7.94 30.64 8.59
CA ARG A 281 -6.83 31.56 8.82
C ARG A 281 -5.76 30.92 9.70
N ASN A 282 -6.19 30.23 10.76
CA ASN A 282 -5.34 29.51 11.69
C ASN A 282 -5.53 28.00 11.52
N TRP A 283 -4.43 27.31 11.22
CA TRP A 283 -4.43 25.88 10.96
C TRP A 283 -3.87 25.07 12.13
N GLY A 284 -4.51 23.95 12.46
CA GLY A 284 -3.98 22.97 13.40
C GLY A 284 -3.38 21.79 12.66
N VAL A 285 -2.11 21.49 12.85
CA VAL A 285 -1.43 20.34 12.24
C VAL A 285 -1.21 19.28 13.30
N VAL A 286 -1.98 18.19 13.25
CA VAL A 286 -1.86 17.08 14.19
C VAL A 286 -0.82 16.09 13.67
N LEU A 287 0.23 15.84 14.45
CA LEU A 287 1.12 14.70 14.27
C LEU A 287 0.69 13.58 15.23
N GLY A 288 0.20 12.46 14.67
CA GLY A 288 -0.27 11.32 15.44
C GLY A 288 0.85 10.62 16.18
N THR A 289 0.73 10.48 17.50
CA THR A 289 1.73 9.81 18.36
C THR A 289 1.34 8.42 18.80
N LEU A 290 0.17 7.91 18.37
CA LEU A 290 -0.24 6.54 18.66
C LEU A 290 0.58 5.55 17.82
N GLY A 291 1.44 4.80 18.50
CA GLY A 291 2.38 3.86 17.91
C GLY A 291 3.21 4.49 16.79
N ARG A 292 2.97 4.03 15.57
CA ARG A 292 3.71 4.33 14.33
C ARG A 292 2.79 4.96 13.27
N GLN A 293 1.76 5.70 13.69
CA GLN A 293 0.83 6.32 12.76
C GLN A 293 1.36 7.62 12.16
N GLY A 294 2.04 8.48 12.93
CA GLY A 294 2.55 9.77 12.48
C GLY A 294 3.71 9.68 11.50
N ASN A 295 4.00 10.77 10.79
CA ASN A 295 5.15 10.86 9.90
C ASN A 295 5.79 12.26 9.93
N PRO A 296 6.92 12.43 10.63
CA PRO A 296 7.61 13.72 10.72
C PRO A 296 8.02 14.29 9.36
N LYS A 297 8.30 13.48 8.34
CA LYS A 297 8.65 13.99 7.00
C LYS A 297 7.47 14.65 6.30
N ILE A 298 6.26 14.12 6.51
CA ILE A 298 5.05 14.75 5.98
C ILE A 298 4.79 16.06 6.72
N LEU A 299 5.04 16.09 8.04
CA LEU A 299 4.98 17.33 8.82
C LEU A 299 5.95 18.38 8.26
N GLU A 300 7.24 18.04 8.12
CA GLU A 300 8.26 18.94 7.57
C GLU A 300 7.86 19.48 6.18
N ARG A 301 7.31 18.63 5.31
CA ARG A 301 6.82 19.02 3.99
C ARG A 301 5.65 20.01 4.08
N LEU A 302 4.66 19.72 4.92
CA LEU A 302 3.50 20.58 5.12
C LEU A 302 3.91 21.91 5.73
N GLU A 303 4.75 21.90 6.77
CA GLU A 303 5.29 23.12 7.39
C GLU A 303 6.03 23.99 6.38
N LYS A 304 6.85 23.38 5.51
CA LYS A 304 7.53 24.10 4.43
C LYS A 304 6.52 24.79 3.51
N ASN A 305 5.53 24.04 3.01
CA ASN A 305 4.51 24.56 2.09
C ASN A 305 3.66 25.67 2.74
N MET A 306 3.34 25.52 4.03
CA MET A 306 2.54 26.49 4.77
C MET A 306 3.33 27.78 5.04
N LYS A 307 4.61 27.67 5.42
CA LYS A 307 5.51 28.84 5.59
C LYS A 307 5.69 29.60 4.28
N GLU A 308 5.96 28.91 3.18
CA GLU A 308 6.17 29.53 1.86
C GLU A 308 4.94 30.33 1.38
N LYS A 309 3.74 29.88 1.77
CA LYS A 309 2.47 30.53 1.42
C LYS A 309 1.93 31.49 2.49
N GLY A 310 2.64 31.66 3.62
CA GLY A 310 2.28 32.59 4.68
C GLY A 310 1.07 32.16 5.52
N PHE A 311 0.76 30.87 5.61
CA PHE A 311 -0.31 30.37 6.49
C PHE A 311 0.14 30.36 7.95
N LEU A 312 -0.75 30.76 8.86
CA LEU A 312 -0.56 30.60 10.30
C LEU A 312 -0.96 29.18 10.71
N TYR A 313 -0.08 28.51 11.44
CA TYR A 313 -0.35 27.15 11.89
C TYR A 313 0.30 26.84 13.24
N THR A 314 -0.27 25.89 13.96
CA THR A 314 0.27 25.32 15.21
C THR A 314 0.31 23.79 15.10
N VAL A 315 1.41 23.19 15.56
CA VAL A 315 1.59 21.73 15.55
C VAL A 315 1.11 21.15 16.88
N PHE A 316 0.29 20.11 16.81
CA PHE A 316 -0.24 19.38 17.96
C PHE A 316 0.23 17.93 17.92
N LEU A 317 0.70 17.42 19.05
CA LEU A 317 1.00 16.00 19.22
C LEU A 317 -0.19 15.35 19.91
N MET A 318 -0.82 14.36 19.26
CA MET A 318 -1.98 13.67 19.81
C MET A 318 -1.89 12.17 19.55
N SER A 319 -2.09 11.36 20.59
CA SER A 319 -2.22 9.90 20.43
C SER A 319 -3.56 9.57 19.76
N GLU A 320 -4.64 10.07 20.35
CA GLU A 320 -6.00 9.90 19.86
C GLU A 320 -6.60 11.22 19.40
N ILE A 321 -7.25 11.18 18.24
CA ILE A 321 -7.98 12.30 17.66
C ILE A 321 -9.47 11.98 17.82
N SER A 322 -10.16 12.76 18.63
CA SER A 322 -11.60 12.62 18.87
C SER A 322 -12.29 13.98 18.71
N PRO A 323 -13.58 14.00 18.32
CA PRO A 323 -14.34 15.24 18.24
C PRO A 323 -14.30 16.05 19.52
N ALA A 324 -14.46 15.39 20.67
CA ALA A 324 -14.42 16.05 21.98
C ALA A 324 -13.07 16.72 22.28
N ARG A 325 -11.95 16.10 21.88
CA ARG A 325 -10.61 16.68 22.10
C ARG A 325 -10.32 17.84 21.16
N ILE A 326 -10.71 17.72 19.89
CA ILE A 326 -10.53 18.76 18.88
C ILE A 326 -11.38 20.00 19.19
N ALA A 327 -12.62 19.80 19.65
CA ALA A 327 -13.56 20.86 20.02
C ALA A 327 -12.98 21.88 21.01
N LEU A 328 -12.05 21.45 21.89
CA LEU A 328 -11.39 22.33 22.87
C LEU A 328 -10.54 23.45 22.25
N PHE A 329 -10.19 23.33 20.97
CA PHE A 329 -9.31 24.26 20.26
C PHE A 329 -10.01 24.98 19.10
N GLU A 330 -11.28 24.68 18.81
CA GLU A 330 -12.01 25.19 17.63
C GLU A 330 -12.26 26.71 17.65
N ASP A 331 -12.14 27.36 18.80
CA ASP A 331 -12.18 28.82 18.92
C ASP A 331 -10.91 29.50 18.35
N SER A 332 -9.80 28.76 18.27
CA SER A 332 -8.49 29.27 17.81
C SER A 332 -8.01 28.63 16.52
N VAL A 333 -8.59 27.48 16.13
CA VAL A 333 -8.21 26.71 14.95
C VAL A 333 -9.40 26.57 14.01
N ASP A 334 -9.23 27.05 12.78
CA ASP A 334 -10.30 27.09 11.78
C ASP A 334 -10.37 25.80 10.94
N ALA A 335 -9.22 25.13 10.74
CA ALA A 335 -9.14 23.87 10.01
C ALA A 335 -7.98 23.01 10.52
N TRP A 336 -8.14 21.69 10.41
CA TRP A 336 -7.20 20.70 10.90
C TRP A 336 -6.59 19.89 9.76
N ILE A 337 -5.30 19.59 9.89
CA ILE A 337 -4.58 18.64 9.06
C ILE A 337 -4.14 17.49 9.97
N GLN A 338 -4.58 16.26 9.69
CA GLN A 338 -4.18 15.09 10.47
C GLN A 338 -3.10 14.28 9.75
N ILE A 339 -1.96 14.11 10.40
CA ILE A 339 -0.84 13.27 9.99
C ILE A 339 -0.87 12.03 10.89
N ALA A 340 -1.86 11.17 10.66
CA ALA A 340 -2.17 9.97 11.46
C ALA A 340 -2.91 8.93 10.59
N CYS A 341 -3.92 8.23 11.14
CA CYS A 341 -4.77 7.33 10.37
C CYS A 341 -5.59 8.09 9.29
N PRO A 342 -5.46 7.76 7.99
CA PRO A 342 -6.13 8.50 6.92
C PRO A 342 -7.66 8.32 6.91
N ARG A 343 -8.17 7.24 7.53
CA ARG A 343 -9.61 6.97 7.61
C ARG A 343 -10.35 7.92 8.55
N LEU A 344 -9.67 8.56 9.51
CA LEU A 344 -10.31 9.45 10.48
C LEU A 344 -11.07 10.61 9.82
N SER A 345 -10.52 11.22 8.76
CA SER A 345 -11.18 12.35 8.10
C SER A 345 -12.28 11.89 7.16
N ILE A 346 -12.18 10.65 6.65
CA ILE A 346 -13.12 10.10 5.68
C ILE A 346 -14.36 9.55 6.37
N ASP A 347 -14.17 8.81 7.46
CA ASP A 347 -15.27 8.15 8.17
C ASP A 347 -15.91 9.05 9.23
N TRP A 348 -15.10 9.91 9.85
CA TRP A 348 -15.53 10.72 11.00
C TRP A 348 -15.44 12.23 10.73
N GLY A 349 -15.10 12.65 9.51
CA GLY A 349 -14.90 14.07 9.17
C GLY A 349 -16.07 14.96 9.54
N ASP A 350 -17.29 14.48 9.36
CA ASP A 350 -18.54 15.21 9.66
C ASP A 350 -18.87 15.24 11.16
N ALA A 351 -18.19 14.44 11.98
CA ALA A 351 -18.33 14.48 13.44
C ALA A 351 -17.54 15.61 14.09
N PHE A 352 -16.63 16.27 13.36
CA PHE A 352 -15.86 17.41 13.84
C PHE A 352 -16.56 18.73 13.46
N GLY A 353 -16.50 19.74 14.35
CA GLY A 353 -17.11 21.04 14.09
C GLY A 353 -16.39 21.81 12.99
N LYS A 354 -15.06 21.68 12.95
CA LYS A 354 -14.18 22.27 11.93
C LYS A 354 -13.70 21.24 10.90
N PRO A 355 -13.36 21.64 9.66
CA PRO A 355 -12.85 20.72 8.66
C PRO A 355 -11.58 20.00 9.13
N VAL A 356 -11.59 18.67 9.07
CA VAL A 356 -10.40 17.82 9.30
C VAL A 356 -9.99 17.19 7.99
N LEU A 357 -8.76 17.44 7.55
CA LEU A 357 -8.20 17.02 6.27
C LEU A 357 -7.06 16.02 6.48
N ASN A 358 -6.99 15.00 5.64
CA ASN A 358 -5.76 14.21 5.52
C ASN A 358 -4.69 14.98 4.71
N PRO A 359 -3.42 14.53 4.65
CA PRO A 359 -2.35 15.31 4.02
C PRO A 359 -2.53 15.54 2.51
N PHE A 360 -3.20 14.64 1.80
CA PHE A 360 -3.53 14.84 0.39
C PHE A 360 -4.52 16.00 0.21
N GLU A 361 -5.59 15.97 0.98
CA GLU A 361 -6.63 16.99 0.97
C GLU A 361 -6.09 18.35 1.43
N ALA A 362 -5.21 18.35 2.43
CA ALA A 362 -4.52 19.54 2.90
C ALA A 362 -3.66 20.17 1.80
N GLU A 363 -2.91 19.38 1.02
CA GLU A 363 -2.13 19.92 -0.09
C GLU A 363 -3.01 20.50 -1.21
N ILE A 364 -4.22 19.99 -1.41
CA ILE A 364 -5.22 20.62 -2.29
C ILE A 364 -5.72 21.93 -1.69
N ALA A 365 -6.10 21.94 -0.41
CA ALA A 365 -6.62 23.13 0.28
C ALA A 365 -5.59 24.27 0.31
N LEU A 366 -4.32 23.92 0.54
CA LEU A 366 -3.19 24.85 0.50
C LEU A 366 -2.82 25.27 -0.94
N GLY A 367 -3.43 24.68 -1.98
CA GLY A 367 -3.19 24.98 -3.39
C GLY A 367 -1.80 24.52 -3.89
N VAL A 368 -1.24 23.47 -3.29
CA VAL A 368 0.04 22.85 -3.72
C VAL A 368 -0.22 21.92 -4.90
N ILE A 369 -1.33 21.19 -4.87
CA ILE A 369 -1.81 20.31 -5.94
C ILE A 369 -3.24 20.69 -6.33
N PRO A 370 -3.65 20.47 -7.60
CA PRO A 370 -5.02 20.73 -8.03
C PRO A 370 -5.99 19.73 -7.40
N GLY A 371 -7.23 20.16 -7.18
CA GLY A 371 -8.30 19.28 -6.69
C GLY A 371 -8.62 18.16 -7.68
N TRP A 372 -9.00 16.97 -7.20
CA TRP A 372 -9.31 15.84 -8.09
C TRP A 372 -10.53 16.08 -8.99
N TRP A 373 -11.37 17.06 -8.65
CA TRP A 373 -12.50 17.53 -9.46
C TRP A 373 -12.11 18.62 -10.46
N GLU A 374 -10.90 19.17 -10.38
CA GLU A 374 -10.42 20.17 -11.31
C GLU A 374 -9.93 19.45 -12.57
N LYS A 375 -10.55 19.75 -13.72
CA LYS A 375 -10.08 19.21 -15.00
C LYS A 375 -8.60 19.53 -15.13
N LYS A 376 -7.77 18.51 -15.43
CA LYS A 376 -6.38 18.74 -15.84
C LYS A 376 -6.41 19.66 -17.07
N LYS A 377 -6.30 20.97 -16.88
CA LYS A 377 -5.81 21.83 -17.94
C LYS A 377 -4.45 21.25 -18.27
N ASN A 378 -4.30 20.71 -19.48
CA ASN A 378 -3.03 20.23 -19.98
C ASN A 378 -1.97 21.26 -19.62
N VAL A 379 -1.14 20.95 -18.62
CA VAL A 379 0.11 21.67 -18.38
C VAL A 379 1.03 21.21 -19.49
N LEU A 380 0.77 21.71 -20.69
CA LEU A 380 1.79 21.89 -21.70
C LEU A 380 2.77 22.87 -21.05
N VAL A 381 3.87 22.30 -20.56
CA VAL A 381 5.05 23.08 -20.20
C VAL A 381 5.38 23.95 -21.40
N ALA A 382 5.40 25.25 -21.13
CA ALA A 382 5.72 26.30 -22.07
C ALA A 382 6.92 25.94 -22.95
N LYS A 383 6.75 26.07 -24.26
CA LYS A 383 7.79 26.62 -25.13
C LYS A 383 7.16 27.21 -26.41
N VAL A 384 7.41 28.52 -26.52
CA VAL A 384 7.39 29.37 -27.72
C VAL A 384 6.02 29.83 -28.19
N GLN A 385 5.73 31.05 -27.73
CA GLN A 385 4.88 32.08 -28.31
C GLN A 385 5.45 32.48 -29.69
N GLU A 386 4.63 32.41 -30.75
CA GLU A 386 4.56 33.42 -31.83
C GLU A 386 3.61 32.99 -32.97
N GLY A 387 2.72 33.90 -33.36
CA GLY A 387 2.26 34.04 -34.74
C GLY A 387 0.97 33.32 -35.14
N CYS A 388 -0.18 33.91 -34.85
CA CYS A 388 -1.33 33.80 -35.75
C CYS A 388 -1.00 34.54 -37.06
N GLU A 389 -1.37 33.98 -38.22
CA GLU A 389 -2.23 34.64 -39.22
C GLU A 389 -2.47 33.76 -40.46
N ASP A 390 -3.77 33.68 -40.78
CA ASP A 390 -4.48 33.51 -42.05
C ASP A 390 -3.94 32.68 -43.23
N GLY A 391 -4.88 31.90 -43.79
CA GLY A 391 -4.79 31.36 -45.14
C GLY A 391 -5.80 30.24 -45.37
N GLY A 392 -7.08 30.58 -45.45
CA GLY A 392 -8.14 29.62 -45.74
C GLY A 392 -8.04 29.04 -47.15
N VAL A 393 -8.27 27.74 -47.30
CA VAL A 393 -8.83 27.15 -48.53
C VAL A 393 -9.66 25.92 -48.16
N SER A 394 -10.93 26.00 -48.50
CA SER A 394 -11.93 24.93 -48.53
C SER A 394 -11.47 23.73 -49.36
N CYS A 395 -11.81 22.50 -48.95
CA CYS A 395 -11.94 21.42 -49.92
C CYS A 395 -13.03 20.41 -49.57
N GLN A 396 -13.76 20.08 -50.62
CA GLN A 396 -15.06 19.42 -50.68
C GLN A 396 -14.94 17.89 -50.49
N LYS A 397 -16.05 17.30 -50.03
CA LYS A 397 -16.26 15.86 -49.90
C LYS A 397 -16.26 15.16 -51.27
N SER A 398 -15.59 14.01 -51.36
CA SER A 398 -16.11 12.80 -52.01
C SER A 398 -15.18 11.58 -51.85
N GLY A 399 -15.70 10.48 -51.29
CA GLY A 399 -15.31 9.09 -51.65
C GLY A 399 -14.47 8.27 -50.67
N ASP A 400 -15.14 7.40 -49.91
CA ASP A 400 -14.71 6.14 -49.26
C ASP A 400 -13.51 6.07 -48.31
N SER A 401 -13.80 5.94 -47.01
CA SER A 401 -13.45 4.76 -46.19
C SER A 401 -13.93 4.97 -44.74
N SER A 402 -14.45 3.90 -44.13
CA SER A 402 -15.06 3.90 -42.79
C SER A 402 -14.01 4.08 -41.69
N CYS A 403 -13.99 5.27 -41.09
CA CYS A 403 -13.40 5.54 -39.79
C CYS A 403 -14.48 6.16 -38.89
N GLU A 404 -15.06 5.33 -38.03
CA GLU A 404 -15.97 5.75 -36.96
C GLU A 404 -15.16 6.46 -35.86
N CYS A 405 -15.00 7.77 -36.00
CA CYS A 405 -14.76 8.67 -34.87
C CYS A 405 -16.12 9.08 -34.32
N SER A 406 -16.62 8.36 -33.30
CA SER A 406 -17.79 8.83 -32.54
C SER A 406 -17.33 9.90 -31.56
N CYS A 407 -17.39 11.15 -32.01
CA CYS A 407 -17.44 12.33 -31.16
C CYS A 407 -18.91 12.51 -30.77
N GLY A 408 -19.35 11.84 -29.70
CA GLY A 408 -20.65 12.10 -29.10
C GLY A 408 -20.58 13.36 -28.24
N GLU A 409 -21.03 14.48 -28.80
CA GLU A 409 -21.48 15.62 -28.00
C GLU A 409 -22.81 15.25 -27.36
N ASP A 410 -22.81 14.93 -26.06
CA ASP A 410 -24.04 14.83 -25.30
C ASP A 410 -24.49 16.25 -24.90
N GLU A 411 -25.19 16.91 -25.83
CA GLU A 411 -26.19 17.92 -25.49
C GLU A 411 -27.39 17.22 -24.86
N ASN A 412 -27.35 17.01 -23.56
CA ASN A 412 -28.56 16.85 -22.77
C ASN A 412 -28.33 17.35 -21.35
N GLY A 413 -29.03 18.44 -21.02
CA GLY A 413 -29.07 19.03 -19.69
C GLY A 413 -29.60 18.03 -18.67
N ASN A 414 -28.69 17.37 -17.98
CA ASN A 414 -28.93 16.84 -16.64
C ASN A 414 -27.57 16.81 -15.92
N GLY A 415 -27.42 17.67 -14.91
CA GLY A 415 -26.16 17.90 -14.20
C GLY A 415 -25.66 16.68 -13.42
N LYS A 416 -25.07 15.71 -14.11
CA LYS A 416 -24.16 14.73 -13.51
C LYS A 416 -22.75 15.30 -13.58
N SER A 417 -22.30 15.87 -12.48
CA SER A 417 -20.90 16.26 -12.31
C SER A 417 -19.99 15.05 -12.48
N ASP A 418 -19.25 15.03 -13.57
CA ASP A 418 -18.27 13.99 -13.89
C ASP A 418 -17.10 14.03 -12.88
N PHE A 419 -17.20 13.23 -11.81
CA PHE A 419 -16.22 13.12 -10.71
C PHE A 419 -15.10 12.10 -11.00
N GLY A 420 -14.55 12.13 -12.23
CA GLY A 420 -13.62 11.12 -12.77
C GLY A 420 -12.19 11.11 -12.19
N GLY A 421 -11.86 11.93 -11.19
CA GLY A 421 -10.53 11.94 -10.55
C GLY A 421 -10.29 10.78 -9.58
N GLU A 422 -9.07 10.24 -9.54
CA GLU A 422 -8.63 9.28 -8.51
C GLU A 422 -8.49 10.00 -7.15
N TYR A 423 -9.07 9.41 -6.09
CA TYR A 423 -8.86 9.82 -4.70
C TYR A 423 -7.87 8.82 -4.04
N PRO A 424 -6.59 9.19 -3.87
CA PRO A 424 -5.55 8.28 -3.41
C PRO A 424 -5.59 8.09 -1.89
N MET A 425 -6.31 7.06 -1.44
CA MET A 425 -6.31 6.63 -0.02
C MET A 425 -4.91 6.32 0.53
N ASP A 426 -3.99 5.93 -0.35
CA ASP A 426 -2.62 5.51 -0.05
C ASP A 426 -1.58 6.64 -0.15
N TYR A 427 -2.00 7.89 -0.41
CA TYR A 427 -1.11 9.05 -0.55
C TYR A 427 -0.13 9.18 0.63
N TYR A 428 -0.64 8.92 1.83
CA TYR A 428 0.11 8.94 3.08
C TYR A 428 1.25 7.90 3.17
N SER A 429 1.10 6.78 2.48
CA SER A 429 1.98 5.62 2.60
C SER A 429 3.21 5.66 1.67
N GLN A 430 3.30 6.65 0.78
CA GLN A 430 4.32 6.72 -0.27
C GLN A 430 5.67 7.26 0.22
N ASP A 431 5.70 8.00 1.34
CA ASP A 431 6.87 8.74 1.79
C ASP A 431 7.81 7.96 2.72
N GLY A 432 7.26 7.11 3.60
CA GLY A 432 8.03 6.29 4.56
C GLY A 432 8.91 7.05 5.56
N GLY A 433 9.34 6.37 6.62
CA GLY A 433 10.16 6.98 7.66
C GLY A 433 10.42 6.08 8.86
N GLU A 434 11.08 6.63 9.87
CA GLU A 434 11.27 5.94 11.16
C GLU A 434 9.93 5.67 11.87
N TRP A 435 8.92 6.52 11.58
CA TRP A 435 7.61 6.44 12.19
C TRP A 435 6.59 5.69 11.35
N ASN A 436 6.78 5.51 10.02
CA ASN A 436 5.89 4.70 9.19
C ASN A 436 6.68 3.80 8.22
N SER A 437 6.31 2.53 8.15
CA SER A 437 6.80 1.64 7.11
C SER A 437 6.21 2.08 5.76
N SER A 438 7.02 2.69 4.88
CA SER A 438 6.59 2.81 3.47
C SER A 438 6.38 1.40 2.92
N TYR A 439 5.13 1.08 2.59
CA TYR A 439 4.74 -0.24 2.05
C TYR A 439 5.37 -0.52 0.68
N VAL A 440 5.84 0.54 0.04
CA VAL A 440 6.67 0.46 -1.15
C VAL A 440 8.10 0.68 -0.69
N LYS A 441 8.95 -0.36 -0.72
CA LYS A 441 10.39 -0.09 -0.89
C LYS A 441 10.46 0.73 -2.17
N LYS A 442 10.61 2.05 -2.05
CA LYS A 442 10.74 2.95 -3.20
C LYS A 442 11.80 2.29 -4.06
N SER A 443 11.39 1.83 -5.25
CA SER A 443 12.35 1.25 -6.17
C SER A 443 13.38 2.33 -6.34
N SER A 444 14.59 2.09 -5.83
CA SER A 444 15.71 2.97 -6.04
C SER A 444 15.89 2.99 -7.55
N ARG A 445 15.37 4.04 -8.19
CA ARG A 445 15.65 4.37 -9.58
C ARG A 445 16.85 5.31 -9.50
N PRO A 446 18.09 4.80 -9.47
CA PRO A 446 19.25 5.68 -9.53
C PRO A 446 19.19 6.42 -10.86
N VAL A 447 18.88 7.72 -10.79
CA VAL A 447 19.00 8.66 -11.90
C VAL A 447 20.18 9.54 -11.57
N GLY A 448 21.17 9.60 -12.45
CA GLY A 448 22.38 10.38 -12.22
C GLY A 448 23.40 10.15 -13.32
N THR A 449 24.49 10.90 -13.24
CA THR A 449 25.65 10.71 -14.12
C THR A 449 26.26 9.32 -13.93
N LEU A 450 26.92 8.80 -14.96
CA LEU A 450 27.47 7.44 -14.97
C LEU A 450 28.33 7.14 -13.74
N GLY A 451 29.22 8.06 -13.35
CA GLY A 451 30.05 7.90 -12.17
C GLY A 451 29.26 7.74 -10.86
N ARG A 452 28.19 8.53 -10.68
CA ARG A 452 27.35 8.47 -9.47
C ARG A 452 26.50 7.21 -9.43
N VAL A 453 25.99 6.76 -10.59
CA VAL A 453 25.24 5.50 -10.70
C VAL A 453 26.17 4.31 -10.43
N LEU A 454 27.39 4.33 -10.94
CA LEU A 454 28.39 3.30 -10.72
C LEU A 454 28.81 3.19 -9.24
N ASP A 455 29.04 4.33 -8.58
CA ASP A 455 29.34 4.38 -7.14
C ASP A 455 28.20 3.76 -6.32
N HIS A 456 26.95 4.12 -6.63
CA HIS A 456 25.80 3.51 -5.97
C HIS A 456 25.68 2.00 -6.20
N LEU A 457 25.98 1.51 -7.42
CA LEU A 457 25.97 0.08 -7.74
C LEU A 457 27.04 -0.73 -7.00
N LYS A 458 28.17 -0.12 -6.66
CA LYS A 458 29.29 -0.76 -5.96
C LYS A 458 29.18 -0.65 -4.44
N ASN A 459 28.90 0.56 -3.94
CA ASN A 459 29.17 0.93 -2.55
C ASN A 459 27.89 1.05 -1.69
N THR A 460 26.69 1.06 -2.29
CA THR A 460 25.44 1.16 -1.52
C THR A 460 25.01 -0.21 -0.96
N LYS A 461 25.13 -0.38 0.37
CA LYS A 461 24.65 -1.58 1.07
C LYS A 461 23.14 -1.77 0.86
N GLY A 462 22.73 -2.97 0.46
CA GLY A 462 21.32 -3.33 0.25
C GLY A 462 20.75 -3.04 -1.14
N PHE A 463 21.54 -2.52 -2.09
CA PHE A 463 21.09 -2.29 -3.47
C PHE A 463 20.97 -3.61 -4.26
N SER A 464 19.73 -4.03 -4.53
CA SER A 464 19.43 -5.29 -5.23
C SER A 464 19.53 -5.13 -6.76
N ARG A 465 20.71 -5.39 -7.32
CA ARG A 465 20.99 -5.37 -8.77
C ARG A 465 20.13 -6.35 -9.57
N ASN A 466 19.78 -7.50 -9.00
CA ASN A 466 19.11 -8.62 -9.67
C ASN A 466 17.65 -8.36 -10.10
N ARG A 467 17.07 -7.21 -9.73
CA ARG A 467 15.66 -6.86 -10.04
C ARG A 467 15.52 -5.74 -11.07
N LEU A 468 16.63 -5.29 -11.67
CA LEU A 468 16.62 -4.19 -12.63
C LEU A 468 16.06 -4.66 -13.98
N LYS A 469 14.85 -4.18 -14.32
CA LYS A 469 14.13 -4.56 -15.54
C LYS A 469 14.36 -3.60 -16.72
N TYR A 470 14.74 -2.36 -16.43
CA TYR A 470 14.84 -1.28 -17.42
C TYR A 470 16.16 -0.52 -17.27
N LEU A 471 16.83 -0.28 -18.39
CA LEU A 471 17.96 0.63 -18.52
C LEU A 471 17.57 1.72 -19.52
N VAL A 472 17.71 2.99 -19.15
CA VAL A 472 17.47 4.12 -20.06
C VAL A 472 18.78 4.88 -20.22
N LEU A 473 19.23 4.99 -21.47
CA LEU A 473 20.39 5.79 -21.87
C LEU A 473 19.85 7.01 -22.60
N ASP A 474 19.89 8.16 -21.94
CA ASP A 474 19.49 9.44 -22.53
C ASP A 474 20.72 10.23 -22.98
N GLU A 475 20.57 11.11 -23.97
CA GLU A 475 21.68 11.85 -24.60
C GLU A 475 22.86 10.95 -25.01
N ALA A 476 22.59 9.84 -25.70
CA ALA A 476 23.61 8.83 -26.01
C ALA A 476 24.81 9.34 -26.84
N ASP A 477 24.63 10.43 -27.58
CA ASP A 477 25.71 11.14 -28.29
C ASP A 477 26.69 11.86 -27.36
N ARG A 478 26.26 12.27 -26.15
CA ARG A 478 27.10 12.88 -25.11
C ARG A 478 27.71 11.89 -24.14
N LEU A 479 27.14 10.69 -24.02
CA LEU A 479 27.63 9.62 -23.14
C LEU A 479 28.98 9.00 -23.57
N LEU A 480 29.57 9.46 -24.69
CA LEU A 480 30.71 8.82 -25.37
C LEU A 480 31.99 9.70 -25.43
N ASN A 481 32.18 10.56 -24.42
CA ASN A 481 33.51 11.14 -24.13
C ASN A 481 34.40 10.08 -23.47
N GLU A 482 35.72 10.19 -23.63
CA GLU A 482 36.69 9.12 -23.30
C GLU A 482 36.58 8.59 -21.85
N ASP A 483 36.22 9.46 -20.89
CA ASP A 483 36.06 9.08 -19.47
C ASP A 483 34.76 8.29 -19.15
N PHE A 484 33.77 8.30 -20.05
CA PHE A 484 32.44 7.73 -19.78
C PHE A 484 32.26 6.29 -20.30
N GLU A 485 33.04 5.86 -21.29
CA GLU A 485 32.94 4.51 -21.87
C GLU A 485 33.31 3.41 -20.85
N GLU A 486 34.32 3.64 -20.01
CA GLU A 486 34.72 2.71 -18.96
C GLU A 486 33.63 2.55 -17.89
N SER A 487 33.10 3.68 -17.41
CA SER A 487 32.04 3.71 -16.40
C SER A 487 30.78 2.99 -16.90
N LEU A 488 30.39 3.21 -18.15
CA LEU A 488 29.23 2.57 -18.76
C LEU A 488 29.43 1.05 -18.92
N ASN A 489 30.59 0.61 -19.39
CA ASN A 489 30.91 -0.81 -19.52
C ASN A 489 30.86 -1.53 -18.16
N GLU A 490 31.31 -0.86 -17.10
CA GLU A 490 31.26 -1.42 -15.77
C GLU A 490 29.82 -1.51 -15.22
N ILE A 491 29.00 -0.48 -15.43
CA ILE A 491 27.56 -0.51 -15.11
C ILE A 491 26.88 -1.69 -15.82
N ILE A 492 27.14 -1.88 -17.12
CA ILE A 492 26.57 -2.96 -17.93
C ILE A 492 26.96 -4.35 -17.41
N ARG A 493 28.17 -4.50 -16.86
CA ARG A 493 28.63 -5.75 -16.23
C ARG A 493 27.95 -6.01 -14.89
N LEU A 494 27.64 -4.97 -14.12
CA LEU A 494 27.04 -5.08 -12.78
C LEU A 494 25.53 -5.32 -12.79
N ILE A 495 24.83 -4.97 -13.89
CA ILE A 495 23.37 -5.11 -14.02
C ILE A 495 22.95 -6.41 -14.73
N PRO A 496 21.72 -6.92 -14.51
CA PRO A 496 21.23 -8.17 -15.10
C PRO A 496 21.22 -8.14 -16.63
N ARG A 497 21.54 -9.29 -17.26
CA ARG A 497 21.50 -9.45 -18.73
C ARG A 497 20.09 -9.45 -19.31
N GLU A 498 19.11 -9.92 -18.55
CA GLU A 498 17.70 -9.93 -18.93
C GLU A 498 17.05 -8.60 -18.51
N ARG A 499 17.01 -7.64 -19.43
CA ARG A 499 16.48 -6.29 -19.22
C ARG A 499 16.00 -5.68 -20.53
N ARG A 500 15.10 -4.70 -20.47
CA ARG A 500 14.74 -3.82 -21.59
C ARG A 500 15.62 -2.58 -21.55
N THR A 501 16.31 -2.27 -22.63
CA THR A 501 17.16 -1.08 -22.75
C THR A 501 16.50 -0.10 -23.73
N PHE A 502 16.34 1.16 -23.31
CA PHE A 502 15.96 2.28 -24.17
C PHE A 502 17.17 3.17 -24.37
N MET A 503 17.36 3.66 -25.59
CA MET A 503 18.45 4.57 -25.93
C MET A 503 17.86 5.74 -26.72
N PHE A 504 18.07 6.95 -26.22
CA PHE A 504 17.64 8.20 -26.84
C PHE A 504 18.88 9.01 -27.22
N SER A 505 18.91 9.52 -28.45
CA SER A 505 20.03 10.29 -28.98
C SER A 505 19.47 11.33 -29.96
N ALA A 506 19.99 12.55 -29.91
CA ALA A 506 19.63 13.58 -30.88
C ALA A 506 20.32 13.33 -32.24
N THR A 507 21.54 12.77 -32.22
CA THR A 507 22.34 12.49 -33.41
C THR A 507 22.76 11.03 -33.51
N MET A 508 22.88 10.51 -34.72
CA MET A 508 23.36 9.15 -35.00
C MET A 508 24.81 9.16 -35.50
N THR A 509 25.75 9.24 -34.56
CA THR A 509 27.19 9.18 -34.89
C THR A 509 27.71 7.74 -34.95
N LYS A 510 28.88 7.52 -35.57
CA LYS A 510 29.56 6.20 -35.57
C LYS A 510 29.80 5.66 -34.14
N LYS A 511 30.02 6.55 -33.16
CA LYS A 511 30.19 6.19 -31.75
C LYS A 511 28.88 5.67 -31.16
N VAL A 512 27.74 6.35 -31.40
CA VAL A 512 26.42 5.90 -30.94
C VAL A 512 26.04 4.54 -31.53
N GLN A 513 26.39 4.29 -32.81
CA GLN A 513 26.20 2.97 -33.43
C GLN A 513 27.01 1.85 -32.74
N LYS A 514 28.23 2.15 -32.27
CA LYS A 514 29.05 1.20 -31.48
C LYS A 514 28.36 0.90 -30.14
N LEU A 515 27.90 1.95 -29.45
CA LEU A 515 27.19 1.82 -28.17
C LEU A 515 25.87 1.05 -28.29
N GLN A 516 25.14 1.24 -29.39
CA GLN A 516 23.94 0.46 -29.73
C GLN A 516 24.24 -1.04 -29.77
N ARG A 517 25.33 -1.47 -30.41
CA ARG A 517 25.69 -2.89 -30.50
C ARG A 517 26.05 -3.51 -29.14
N VAL A 518 26.59 -2.71 -28.22
CA VAL A 518 27.02 -3.18 -26.90
C VAL A 518 25.85 -3.20 -25.91
N CYS A 519 24.95 -2.21 -25.98
CA CYS A 519 23.93 -1.99 -24.95
C CYS A 519 22.55 -2.58 -25.28
N LEU A 520 22.24 -2.76 -26.57
CA LEU A 520 20.93 -3.19 -27.06
C LEU A 520 20.97 -4.61 -27.62
N ARG A 521 19.84 -5.33 -27.51
CA ARG A 521 19.63 -6.66 -28.10
C ARG A 521 18.41 -6.58 -29.00
N ASN A 522 18.59 -6.88 -30.29
CA ASN A 522 17.55 -6.77 -31.32
C ASN A 522 16.72 -5.46 -31.24
N PRO A 523 17.35 -4.28 -31.33
CA PRO A 523 16.66 -3.01 -31.13
C PRO A 523 15.70 -2.68 -32.27
N VAL A 524 14.50 -2.23 -31.93
CA VAL A 524 13.60 -1.55 -32.87
C VAL A 524 14.03 -0.09 -32.96
N LYS A 525 14.34 0.38 -34.17
CA LYS A 525 14.71 1.76 -34.43
C LYS A 525 13.46 2.57 -34.73
N ILE A 526 13.23 3.64 -33.98
CA ILE A 526 12.15 4.60 -34.21
C ILE A 526 12.81 5.94 -34.50
N GLU A 527 12.59 6.46 -35.70
CA GLU A 527 13.09 7.77 -36.12
C GLU A 527 11.91 8.69 -36.40
N ALA A 528 11.96 9.91 -35.86
CA ALA A 528 11.05 10.95 -36.29
C ALA A 528 11.51 11.42 -37.68
N ALA A 529 10.74 11.10 -38.73
CA ALA A 529 11.03 11.56 -40.08
C ALA A 529 10.97 13.10 -40.13
N SER A 530 12.06 13.75 -40.54
CA SER A 530 12.00 15.16 -40.93
C SER A 530 11.24 15.25 -42.25
N LYS A 531 10.21 16.11 -42.31
CA LYS A 531 9.45 16.42 -43.54
C LYS A 531 10.28 17.09 -44.65
N TYR A 532 11.59 17.23 -44.45
CA TYR A 532 12.52 17.84 -45.39
C TYR A 532 13.73 16.93 -45.52
N SER A 533 13.85 16.26 -46.67
CA SER A 533 15.10 15.64 -47.10
C SER A 533 16.01 16.74 -47.66
N THR A 534 17.23 16.83 -47.17
CA THR A 534 18.29 17.59 -47.86
C THR A 534 18.51 16.96 -49.23
N VAL A 535 18.34 17.75 -50.29
CA VAL A 535 18.51 17.33 -51.69
C VAL A 535 20.00 17.05 -51.96
N ASP A 536 20.31 15.91 -52.58
CA ASP A 536 21.66 15.40 -52.90
C ASP A 536 22.44 16.25 -53.94
N THR A 537 22.04 17.49 -54.19
CA THR A 537 22.69 18.38 -55.16
C THR A 537 22.84 19.80 -54.63
N LEU A 538 23.80 19.97 -53.72
CA LEU A 538 24.57 21.22 -53.63
C LEU A 538 26.05 20.82 -53.64
N LYS A 539 26.71 21.17 -54.76
CA LYS A 539 28.13 20.89 -55.05
C LYS A 539 29.08 21.46 -54.03
#